data_AF-A0A8B6G3W3-F1
#
_entry.id   AF-A0A8B6G3W3-F1
#
_cell.length_a   1.000
_cell.length_b   1.000
_cell.length_c   1.000
_cell.angle_alpha   90.00
_cell.angle_beta   90.00
_cell.angle_gamma   90.00
#
_symmetry.space_group_name_H-M   'P 1'
#
loop_
_entity.id
_entity.type
_entity.pdbx_description
1 polymer ?
#
loop_
_entity_poly.entity_id
_entity_poly.type
_entity_poly.pdbx_seq_one_letter_code
_entity_poly.pdbx_strand_id
1 'polypeptide(L)'
;MNRLGRNLNNNNNARGRGNGFSRGGSFGRGRGFGRGRAGSRRGGYRGGRGRGYGGRGQYSNDQGNIIDSVSMTVVLPKEKVEKIVLECQNLIKKNVASIRLVAHVIGLLISTLSAVDFGHLYYRNLEIEKIQALKFSFGNFDQNMTITFAMKADLKWWVENLHCQKRVINRKNPDFSMTTDASLKGWGALFKDQKIQGRWNDVEQTYHINVLELLAISYTLKAFCKNYSDIHVKIFCDNSSAIAYVNNMGGIKSKQMNEITKLLWVWCIERNIWISVEHIPGKYNAADVESRKIDDHLEWMLDKQVFHKLVEIWGTPDHDLFASRLNCQVKSFSSWKPDPEAVFVNAFSILWSDEVFYYLFPPFSLISRCLQKVQKDSAEVLMIVPLWPTQAWYPVLLEMLIDFPKMLPRKKRLLSIPGTEKIHPLHNQLKFLACRLSGKIWKTKAFQTRLPKSFWRLGETVRKSNTQLMSSNGSVSVVKGKLIHFNQL
;
A
#
# COMPACT_ATOMS: atom_id res chain seq x y z
N MET A 1 -23.30 42.87 9.17
CA MET A 1 -22.43 43.95 9.67
C MET A 1 -20.98 43.62 9.30
N ASN A 2 -20.37 44.53 8.51
CA ASN A 2 -18.97 44.70 8.08
C ASN A 2 -18.18 43.46 7.63
N ARG A 3 -18.03 43.20 6.31
CA ARG A 3 -17.06 43.79 5.36
C ARG A 3 -15.63 43.87 5.90
N LEU A 4 -14.73 43.07 5.34
CA LEU A 4 -13.40 43.51 4.89
C LEU A 4 -13.03 42.72 3.62
N GLY A 5 -12.79 43.47 2.55
CA GLY A 5 -12.41 42.98 1.24
C GLY A 5 -10.93 43.19 0.94
N ARG A 6 -10.49 42.42 -0.06
CA ARG A 6 -9.41 42.61 -1.04
C ARG A 6 -8.56 43.88 -0.95
N ASN A 7 -7.25 43.71 -1.15
CA ASN A 7 -6.49 44.61 -2.03
C ASN A 7 -5.43 43.87 -2.86
N LEU A 8 -5.30 44.36 -4.09
CA LEU A 8 -4.49 43.91 -5.23
C LEU A 8 -3.14 44.66 -5.29
N ASN A 9 -2.17 44.01 -5.96
CA ASN A 9 -1.02 44.51 -6.75
C ASN A 9 -0.58 45.98 -6.66
N ASN A 10 0.75 46.18 -6.61
CA ASN A 10 1.40 47.06 -7.58
C ASN A 10 2.88 46.72 -7.87
N ASN A 11 3.22 46.82 -9.16
CA ASN A 11 4.53 46.72 -9.82
C ASN A 11 5.45 47.92 -9.48
N ASN A 12 6.78 47.75 -9.57
CA ASN A 12 7.59 48.40 -10.63
C ASN A 12 9.10 48.11 -10.60
N ASN A 13 9.62 48.06 -11.83
CA ASN A 13 11.00 47.92 -12.32
C ASN A 13 11.95 49.09 -11.97
N ALA A 14 13.27 48.82 -11.94
CA ALA A 14 14.36 49.52 -12.65
C ALA A 14 15.72 48.82 -12.35
N ARG A 15 16.40 48.16 -13.29
CA ARG A 15 17.34 48.66 -14.35
C ARG A 15 18.63 49.34 -13.83
N GLY A 16 19.77 48.82 -14.29
CA GLY A 16 21.06 49.54 -14.42
C GLY A 16 22.28 48.63 -14.20
N ARG A 17 22.88 48.05 -15.26
CA ARG A 17 24.17 48.44 -15.90
C ARG A 17 25.40 48.22 -14.99
N GLY A 18 26.51 47.60 -15.39
CA GLY A 18 27.02 47.15 -16.68
C GLY A 18 28.56 47.01 -16.60
N ASN A 19 29.13 46.32 -17.60
CA ASN A 19 30.56 46.28 -18.01
C ASN A 19 31.56 45.58 -17.05
N GLY A 20 32.53 44.79 -17.52
CA GLY A 20 32.95 44.43 -18.87
C GLY A 20 34.43 44.02 -18.88
N PHE A 21 34.84 43.28 -19.94
CA PHE A 21 36.22 43.10 -20.45
C PHE A 21 37.20 42.32 -19.53
N SER A 22 38.18 41.53 -19.99
CA SER A 22 38.55 40.97 -21.30
C SER A 22 39.79 40.05 -21.14
N ARG A 23 39.84 39.01 -21.99
CA ARG A 23 40.99 38.51 -22.78
C ARG A 23 42.35 38.11 -22.15
N GLY A 24 42.87 37.00 -22.73
CA GLY A 24 44.30 36.63 -22.86
C GLY A 24 44.56 35.26 -22.23
N GLY A 25 44.78 34.16 -22.98
CA GLY A 25 45.96 33.88 -23.81
C GLY A 25 47.15 33.53 -22.89
N SER A 26 48.01 32.53 -23.08
CA SER A 26 48.24 31.52 -24.12
C SER A 26 49.48 30.71 -23.67
N PHE A 27 49.63 29.47 -24.16
CA PHE A 27 50.87 28.65 -24.23
C PHE A 27 51.64 28.19 -22.99
N GLY A 28 52.05 26.91 -23.02
CA GLY A 28 53.14 26.36 -22.20
C GLY A 28 53.31 24.84 -22.31
N ARG A 29 54.12 24.39 -23.29
CA ARG A 29 54.60 23.00 -23.43
C ARG A 29 55.63 22.67 -22.32
N GLY A 30 55.69 21.42 -21.87
CA GLY A 30 56.80 20.89 -21.09
C GLY A 30 56.81 19.35 -21.05
N ARG A 31 57.91 18.74 -21.49
CA ARG A 31 58.17 17.31 -21.69
C ARG A 31 58.71 16.64 -20.41
N GLY A 32 58.63 15.31 -20.34
CA GLY A 32 59.47 14.46 -19.46
C GLY A 32 58.90 13.05 -19.25
N PHE A 33 59.13 12.11 -20.18
CA PHE A 33 60.06 10.96 -20.08
C PHE A 33 59.85 10.00 -18.89
N GLY A 34 59.41 8.77 -19.22
CA GLY A 34 59.53 7.57 -18.37
C GLY A 34 59.51 6.31 -19.24
N ARG A 35 60.67 5.67 -19.41
CA ARG A 35 60.85 4.40 -20.12
C ARG A 35 60.43 3.22 -19.22
N GLY A 36 59.77 2.22 -19.79
CA GLY A 36 59.59 0.90 -19.19
C GLY A 36 59.27 -0.14 -20.26
N ARG A 37 60.27 -0.96 -20.63
CA ARG A 37 60.12 -2.12 -21.51
C ARG A 37 59.50 -3.29 -20.74
N ALA A 38 58.52 -3.97 -21.31
CA ALA A 38 58.23 -5.37 -21.03
C ALA A 38 57.59 -5.99 -22.29
N GLY A 39 58.27 -6.99 -22.87
CA GLY A 39 57.84 -7.66 -24.09
C GLY A 39 56.68 -8.63 -23.85
N SER A 40 55.62 -8.49 -24.65
CA SER A 40 54.53 -9.48 -24.69
C SER A 40 54.86 -10.57 -25.70
N ARG A 41 55.07 -11.79 -25.19
CA ARG A 41 55.04 -13.03 -26.00
C ARG A 41 53.67 -13.18 -26.65
N ARG A 42 53.63 -13.19 -27.98
CA ARG A 42 52.49 -13.65 -28.78
C ARG A 42 52.35 -15.16 -28.63
N GLY A 43 51.41 -15.60 -27.80
CA GLY A 43 50.91 -16.98 -27.81
C GLY A 43 49.71 -17.05 -28.77
N GLY A 44 49.90 -17.72 -29.91
CA GLY A 44 48.84 -17.91 -30.90
C GLY A 44 47.74 -18.82 -30.39
N TYR A 45 46.53 -18.30 -30.28
CA TYR A 45 45.33 -19.12 -30.21
C TYR A 45 44.98 -19.59 -31.63
N ARG A 46 45.18 -20.88 -31.89
CA ARG A 46 44.65 -21.56 -33.07
C ARG A 46 43.13 -21.43 -33.07
N GLY A 47 42.61 -20.66 -34.02
CA GLY A 47 41.19 -20.61 -34.34
C GLY A 47 40.70 -21.99 -34.78
N GLY A 48 39.96 -22.65 -33.89
CA GLY A 48 39.05 -23.73 -34.26
C GLY A 48 37.88 -23.13 -35.04
N ARG A 49 37.86 -23.39 -36.34
CA ARG A 49 36.72 -23.14 -37.22
C ARG A 49 35.55 -24.04 -36.77
N GLY A 50 34.63 -23.50 -35.99
CA GLY A 50 33.28 -24.04 -35.80
C GLY A 50 32.32 -23.29 -36.70
N ARG A 51 31.84 -23.94 -37.75
CA ARG A 51 30.90 -23.41 -38.74
C ARG A 51 29.60 -23.01 -38.05
N GLY A 52 29.06 -21.85 -38.43
CA GLY A 52 27.73 -21.44 -38.04
C GLY A 52 26.66 -22.36 -38.62
N TYR A 53 25.76 -22.79 -37.74
CA TYR A 53 24.34 -22.99 -38.02
C TYR A 53 23.60 -22.51 -36.78
N GLY A 54 23.02 -21.32 -36.85
CA GLY A 54 22.04 -20.85 -35.87
C GLY A 54 20.76 -21.65 -36.03
N GLY A 55 20.79 -22.92 -35.65
CA GLY A 55 19.60 -23.77 -35.61
C GLY A 55 18.68 -23.27 -34.52
N ARG A 56 17.39 -23.12 -34.82
CA ARG A 56 16.37 -23.10 -33.77
C ARG A 56 16.34 -24.50 -33.16
N GLY A 57 16.46 -24.61 -31.84
CA GLY A 57 16.55 -25.91 -31.17
C GLY A 57 16.79 -25.84 -29.66
N GLN A 58 16.81 -27.01 -29.04
CA GLN A 58 17.17 -27.21 -27.64
C GLN A 58 18.66 -27.53 -27.51
N TYR A 59 19.32 -26.86 -26.57
CA TYR A 59 20.77 -26.98 -26.33
C TYR A 59 21.03 -27.20 -24.84
N SER A 60 22.10 -27.90 -24.47
CA SER A 60 22.52 -28.00 -23.07
C SER A 60 23.55 -26.91 -22.76
N ASN A 61 23.44 -26.26 -21.60
CA ASN A 61 24.46 -25.32 -21.12
C ASN A 61 25.52 -26.02 -20.25
N ASP A 62 26.58 -25.28 -19.87
CA ASP A 62 27.69 -25.79 -19.05
C ASP A 62 27.26 -26.30 -17.66
N GLN A 63 26.04 -25.98 -17.21
CA GLN A 63 25.45 -26.43 -15.95
C GLN A 63 24.49 -27.63 -16.13
N GLY A 64 24.43 -28.17 -17.35
CA GLY A 64 23.56 -29.28 -17.74
C GLY A 64 22.08 -28.93 -17.87
N ASN A 65 21.73 -27.64 -17.96
CA ASN A 65 20.34 -27.20 -18.16
C ASN A 65 20.00 -27.14 -19.65
N ILE A 66 18.72 -27.36 -19.99
CA ILE A 66 18.22 -27.31 -21.35
C ILE A 66 17.80 -25.87 -21.67
N ILE A 67 18.39 -25.27 -22.69
CA ILE A 67 18.08 -23.97 -23.25
C ILE A 67 17.22 -24.19 -24.49
N ASP A 68 16.02 -23.64 -24.48
CA ASP A 68 15.15 -23.57 -25.65
C ASP A 68 15.26 -22.18 -26.29
N SER A 69 15.86 -22.13 -27.46
CA SER A 69 16.09 -20.91 -28.24
C SER A 69 14.83 -20.39 -28.95
N VAL A 70 13.77 -21.20 -29.05
CA VAL A 70 12.49 -20.81 -29.65
C VAL A 70 11.59 -20.17 -28.60
N SER A 71 11.43 -20.81 -27.45
CA SER A 71 10.65 -20.25 -26.33
C SER A 71 11.44 -19.26 -25.47
N MET A 72 12.75 -19.10 -25.71
CA MET A 72 13.67 -18.24 -24.95
C MET A 72 13.65 -18.56 -23.44
N THR A 73 13.71 -19.84 -23.12
CA THR A 73 13.62 -20.35 -21.74
C THR A 73 14.73 -21.34 -21.41
N VAL A 74 15.11 -21.40 -20.14
CA VAL A 74 15.99 -22.41 -19.57
C VAL A 74 15.17 -23.31 -18.65
N VAL A 75 15.32 -24.64 -18.81
CA VAL A 75 14.64 -25.66 -17.99
C VAL A 75 15.64 -26.69 -17.49
N LEU A 76 15.27 -27.39 -16.41
CA LEU A 76 16.09 -28.48 -15.86
C LEU A 76 15.81 -29.80 -16.59
N PRO A 77 16.81 -30.68 -16.75
CA PRO A 77 16.58 -32.05 -17.18
C PRO A 77 15.71 -32.82 -16.17
N LYS A 78 14.87 -33.72 -16.67
CA LYS A 78 13.92 -34.51 -15.86
C LYS A 78 14.62 -35.28 -14.73
N GLU A 79 15.74 -35.95 -15.02
CA GLU A 79 16.51 -36.70 -14.02
C GLU A 79 17.03 -35.81 -12.88
N LYS A 80 17.47 -34.59 -13.20
CA LYS A 80 17.94 -33.60 -12.21
C LYS A 80 16.79 -33.13 -11.32
N VAL A 81 15.60 -32.92 -11.90
CA VAL A 81 14.38 -32.59 -11.16
C VAL A 81 14.02 -33.73 -10.20
N GLU A 82 13.92 -34.96 -10.68
CA GLU A 82 13.53 -36.14 -9.87
C GLU A 82 14.47 -36.34 -8.68
N LYS A 83 15.78 -36.23 -8.90
CA LYS A 83 16.79 -36.31 -7.83
C LYS A 83 16.57 -35.25 -6.75
N ILE A 84 16.38 -33.99 -7.14
CA ILE A 84 16.22 -32.88 -6.19
C ILE A 84 14.90 -33.01 -5.43
N VAL A 85 13.82 -33.38 -6.11
CA VAL A 85 12.53 -33.63 -5.47
C VAL A 85 12.64 -34.74 -4.43
N LEU A 86 13.33 -35.84 -4.73
CA LEU A 86 13.55 -36.94 -3.79
C LEU A 86 14.31 -36.47 -2.53
N GLU A 87 15.40 -35.73 -2.69
CA GLU A 87 16.18 -35.19 -1.56
C GLU A 87 15.35 -34.23 -0.69
N CYS A 88 14.53 -33.36 -1.32
CA CYS A 88 13.62 -32.49 -0.59
C CYS A 88 12.58 -33.28 0.20
N GLN A 89 11.96 -34.30 -0.41
CA GLN A 89 10.99 -35.18 0.25
C GLN A 89 11.61 -35.92 1.44
N ASN A 90 12.84 -36.41 1.30
CA ASN A 90 13.57 -37.07 2.37
C ASN A 90 13.83 -36.13 3.54
N LEU A 91 14.19 -34.86 3.27
CA LEU A 91 14.44 -33.88 4.33
C LEU A 91 13.14 -33.42 5.02
N ILE A 92 12.02 -33.27 4.29
CA ILE A 92 10.71 -32.88 4.85
C ILE A 92 10.23 -33.87 5.93
N LYS A 93 10.46 -35.18 5.70
CA LYS A 93 10.07 -36.26 6.62
C LYS A 93 10.83 -36.21 7.96
N LYS A 94 11.94 -35.48 8.04
CA LYS A 94 12.76 -35.36 9.24
C LYS A 94 12.30 -34.17 10.10
N ASN A 95 12.34 -34.36 11.41
CA ASN A 95 12.22 -33.26 12.38
C ASN A 95 13.59 -32.73 12.81
N VAL A 96 14.61 -33.58 12.71
CA VAL A 96 16.01 -33.27 13.03
C VAL A 96 16.90 -33.87 11.94
N ALA A 97 17.90 -33.13 11.50
CA ALA A 97 18.88 -33.58 10.53
C ALA A 97 20.26 -32.98 10.82
N SER A 98 21.33 -33.61 10.32
CA SER A 98 22.66 -33.00 10.40
C SER A 98 22.71 -31.72 9.57
N ILE A 99 23.46 -30.74 10.05
CA ILE A 99 23.69 -29.48 9.34
C ILE A 99 24.31 -29.75 7.97
N ARG A 100 25.17 -30.76 7.86
CA ARG A 100 25.74 -31.25 6.59
C ARG A 100 24.69 -31.67 5.58
N LEU A 101 23.65 -32.41 6.01
CA LEU A 101 22.57 -32.84 5.14
C LEU A 101 21.77 -31.64 4.63
N VAL A 102 21.45 -30.68 5.50
CA VAL A 102 20.75 -29.44 5.11
C VAL A 102 21.59 -28.63 4.14
N ALA A 103 22.89 -28.48 4.38
CA ALA A 103 23.82 -27.80 3.48
C ALA A 103 23.91 -28.47 2.10
N HIS A 104 23.89 -29.81 2.06
CA HIS A 104 23.86 -30.58 0.81
C HIS A 104 22.61 -30.26 -0.02
N VAL A 105 21.43 -30.32 0.60
CA VAL A 105 20.16 -30.00 -0.08
C VAL A 105 20.16 -28.55 -0.56
N ILE A 106 20.61 -27.59 0.26
CA ILE A 106 20.74 -26.19 -0.17
C ILE A 106 21.66 -26.06 -1.40
N GLY A 107 22.79 -26.76 -1.41
CA GLY A 107 23.71 -26.75 -2.56
C GLY A 107 23.05 -27.26 -3.84
N LEU A 108 22.24 -28.32 -3.74
CA LEU A 108 21.44 -28.83 -4.86
C LEU A 108 20.45 -27.77 -5.35
N LEU A 109 19.69 -27.13 -4.44
CA LEU A 109 18.73 -26.07 -4.79
C LEU A 109 19.42 -24.89 -5.48
N ILE A 110 20.54 -24.41 -4.93
CA ILE A 110 21.30 -23.28 -5.48
C ILE A 110 21.81 -23.59 -6.90
N SER A 111 22.21 -24.84 -7.16
CA SER A 111 22.66 -25.27 -8.50
C SER A 111 21.59 -25.17 -9.60
N THR A 112 20.32 -24.98 -9.22
CA THR A 112 19.20 -24.89 -10.16
C THR A 112 18.70 -23.47 -10.44
N LEU A 113 19.21 -22.46 -9.73
CA LEU A 113 18.66 -21.08 -9.78
C LEU A 113 18.79 -20.43 -11.17
N SER A 114 19.69 -20.92 -12.03
CA SER A 114 19.79 -20.51 -13.43
C SER A 114 18.67 -21.03 -14.34
N ALA A 115 17.82 -21.94 -13.85
CA ALA A 115 16.67 -22.51 -14.57
C ALA A 115 15.33 -22.36 -13.84
N VAL A 116 15.33 -21.84 -12.60
CA VAL A 116 14.14 -21.75 -11.75
C VAL A 116 13.93 -20.30 -11.33
N ASP A 117 12.95 -19.64 -11.95
CA ASP A 117 12.70 -18.20 -11.78
C ASP A 117 12.52 -17.76 -10.33
N PHE A 118 11.74 -18.52 -9.55
CA PHE A 118 11.41 -18.16 -8.17
C PHE A 118 12.22 -18.92 -7.12
N GLY A 119 13.21 -19.71 -7.54
CA GLY A 119 13.97 -20.57 -6.64
C GLY A 119 14.66 -19.79 -5.53
N HIS A 120 15.04 -18.53 -5.80
CA HIS A 120 15.68 -17.66 -4.82
C HIS A 120 14.82 -17.37 -3.57
N LEU A 121 13.48 -17.42 -3.68
CA LEU A 121 12.55 -17.18 -2.58
C LEU A 121 12.48 -18.34 -1.57
N TYR A 122 12.74 -19.56 -2.03
CA TYR A 122 12.39 -20.79 -1.31
C TYR A 122 13.60 -21.59 -0.82
N TYR A 123 14.78 -20.98 -0.70
CA TYR A 123 15.91 -21.61 -0.01
C TYR A 123 16.45 -20.79 1.17
N ARG A 124 16.01 -19.53 1.32
CA ARG A 124 16.59 -18.60 2.30
C ARG A 124 16.30 -18.98 3.73
N ASN A 125 15.13 -19.55 4.03
CA ASN A 125 14.85 -20.00 5.40
C ASN A 125 15.79 -21.14 5.79
N LEU A 126 16.06 -22.08 4.86
CA LEU A 126 17.03 -23.14 5.10
C LEU A 126 18.43 -22.57 5.35
N GLU A 127 18.85 -21.58 4.56
CA GLU A 127 20.17 -20.96 4.71
C GLU A 127 20.30 -20.19 6.03
N ILE A 128 19.28 -19.41 6.42
CA ILE A 128 19.27 -18.65 7.68
C ILE A 128 19.34 -19.60 8.88
N GLU A 129 18.47 -20.61 8.93
CA GLU A 129 18.43 -21.57 10.05
C GLU A 129 19.72 -22.41 10.10
N LYS A 130 20.28 -22.81 8.94
CA LYS A 130 21.59 -23.48 8.88
C LYS A 130 22.70 -22.60 9.47
N ILE A 131 22.76 -21.32 9.10
CA ILE A 131 23.77 -20.39 9.61
C ILE A 131 23.62 -20.23 11.14
N GLN A 132 22.39 -20.15 11.65
CA GLN A 132 22.14 -20.07 13.08
C GLN A 132 22.58 -21.34 13.79
N ALA A 133 22.21 -22.52 13.28
CA ALA A 133 22.64 -23.80 13.84
C ALA A 133 24.17 -23.93 13.87
N LEU A 134 24.86 -23.56 12.79
CA LEU A 134 26.33 -23.56 12.74
C LEU A 134 26.95 -22.64 13.80
N LYS A 135 26.35 -21.49 14.08
CA LYS A 135 26.83 -20.60 15.15
C LYS A 135 26.72 -21.25 16.52
N PHE A 136 25.61 -21.93 16.81
CA PHE A 136 25.42 -22.66 18.08
C PHE A 136 26.30 -23.91 18.18
N SER A 137 26.60 -24.56 17.06
CA SER A 137 27.44 -25.74 16.97
C SER A 137 28.93 -25.45 16.78
N PHE A 138 29.36 -24.19 16.96
CA PHE A 138 30.75 -23.75 16.78
C PHE A 138 31.36 -24.18 15.42
N GLY A 139 30.56 -24.17 14.36
CA GLY A 139 30.97 -24.54 13.00
C GLY A 139 30.97 -26.05 12.70
N ASN A 140 30.54 -26.90 13.63
CA ASN A 140 30.49 -28.35 13.42
C ASN A 140 29.28 -28.76 12.54
N PHE A 141 29.55 -29.19 11.30
CA PHE A 141 28.53 -29.62 10.34
C PHE A 141 27.89 -30.97 10.67
N ASP A 142 28.51 -31.79 11.51
CA ASP A 142 28.00 -33.10 11.90
C ASP A 142 27.04 -33.03 13.09
N GLN A 143 26.89 -31.84 13.68
CA GLN A 143 25.83 -31.57 14.64
C GLN A 143 24.45 -31.55 13.99
N ASN A 144 23.45 -31.81 14.81
CA ASN A 144 22.05 -31.84 14.41
C ASN A 144 21.39 -30.47 14.53
N MET A 145 20.45 -30.17 13.63
CA MET A 145 19.58 -29.01 13.68
C MET A 145 18.12 -29.42 13.49
N THR A 146 17.22 -28.61 14.06
CA THR A 146 15.77 -28.80 13.90
C THR A 146 15.32 -28.33 12.52
N ILE A 147 14.46 -29.11 11.88
CA ILE A 147 13.82 -28.74 10.61
C ILE A 147 12.52 -28.02 10.91
N THR A 148 12.54 -26.69 10.82
CA THR A 148 11.41 -25.83 11.18
C THR A 148 10.27 -25.91 10.17
N PHE A 149 9.07 -25.48 10.57
CA PHE A 149 7.91 -25.41 9.66
C PHE A 149 8.18 -24.53 8.43
N ALA A 150 8.88 -23.40 8.60
CA ALA A 150 9.24 -22.52 7.49
C ALA A 150 10.18 -23.21 6.47
N MET A 151 11.14 -24.00 6.95
CA MET A 151 12.00 -24.81 6.07
C MET A 151 11.19 -25.87 5.32
N LYS A 152 10.26 -26.56 6.00
CA LYS A 152 9.39 -27.54 5.35
C LYS A 152 8.47 -26.91 4.31
N ALA A 153 7.95 -25.70 4.56
CA ALA A 153 7.15 -24.96 3.60
C ALA A 153 7.96 -24.59 2.34
N ASP A 154 9.21 -24.15 2.52
CA ASP A 154 10.14 -23.89 1.41
C ASP A 154 10.42 -25.17 0.59
N LEU A 155 10.78 -26.27 1.26
CA LEU A 155 11.03 -27.56 0.59
C LEU A 155 9.79 -28.09 -0.12
N LYS A 156 8.60 -27.92 0.47
CA LYS A 156 7.33 -28.33 -0.14
C LYS A 156 7.07 -27.57 -1.44
N TRP A 157 7.35 -26.26 -1.48
CA TRP A 157 7.27 -25.49 -2.72
C TRP A 157 8.15 -26.10 -3.82
N TRP A 158 9.39 -26.49 -3.51
CA TRP A 158 10.28 -27.16 -4.47
C TRP A 158 9.68 -28.46 -4.99
N VAL A 159 9.18 -29.32 -4.11
CA VAL A 159 8.55 -30.59 -4.49
C VAL A 159 7.35 -30.37 -5.42
N GLU A 160 6.52 -29.37 -5.11
CA GLU A 160 5.29 -29.08 -5.85
C GLU A 160 5.53 -28.36 -7.18
N ASN A 161 6.59 -27.56 -7.30
CA ASN A 161 6.72 -26.64 -8.42
C ASN A 161 7.86 -27.01 -9.37
N LEU A 162 8.93 -27.68 -8.92
CA LEU A 162 10.17 -27.81 -9.70
C LEU A 162 9.97 -28.42 -11.11
N HIS A 163 9.00 -29.31 -11.27
CA HIS A 163 8.68 -29.96 -12.55
C HIS A 163 8.12 -29.01 -13.62
N CYS A 164 7.48 -27.91 -13.23
CA CYS A 164 6.89 -26.93 -14.14
C CYS A 164 7.67 -25.61 -14.18
N GLN A 165 8.77 -25.51 -13.44
CA GLN A 165 9.60 -24.31 -13.40
C GLN A 165 10.45 -24.17 -14.67
N LYS A 166 10.57 -22.92 -15.10
CA LYS A 166 11.44 -22.48 -16.17
C LYS A 166 11.97 -21.10 -15.84
N ARG A 167 13.08 -20.71 -16.47
CA ARG A 167 13.60 -19.34 -16.41
C ARG A 167 13.52 -18.69 -17.77
N VAL A 168 12.86 -17.54 -17.84
CA VAL A 168 12.81 -16.73 -19.07
C VAL A 168 14.15 -16.02 -19.26
N ILE A 169 14.77 -16.20 -20.42
CA ILE A 169 16.10 -15.63 -20.73
C ILE A 169 15.99 -14.12 -20.93
N ASN A 170 15.01 -13.69 -21.72
CA ASN A 170 14.77 -12.28 -22.01
C ASN A 170 13.34 -11.92 -21.66
N ARG A 171 13.16 -11.12 -20.60
CA ARG A 171 11.84 -10.61 -20.22
C ARG A 171 11.50 -9.41 -21.07
N LYS A 172 10.20 -9.21 -21.30
CA LYS A 172 9.69 -8.03 -21.99
C LYS A 172 10.10 -6.75 -21.25
N ASN A 173 10.19 -5.65 -21.99
CA ASN A 173 10.36 -4.33 -21.40
C ASN A 173 9.25 -4.06 -20.36
N PRO A 174 9.53 -3.26 -19.32
CA PRO A 174 8.52 -2.89 -18.34
C PRO A 174 7.33 -2.22 -19.01
N ASP A 175 6.12 -2.65 -18.66
CA ASP A 175 4.86 -2.02 -19.07
C ASP A 175 4.64 -0.71 -18.30
N PHE A 176 5.04 -0.70 -17.02
CA PHE A 176 4.91 0.44 -16.13
C PHE A 176 6.21 0.74 -15.39
N SER A 177 6.39 2.03 -15.11
CA SER A 177 7.45 2.56 -14.25
C SER A 177 6.82 3.36 -13.12
N MET A 178 7.25 3.09 -11.89
CA MET A 178 6.77 3.74 -10.68
C MET A 178 7.95 4.21 -9.84
N THR A 179 7.76 5.22 -9.01
CA THR A 179 8.79 5.70 -8.06
C THR A 179 8.24 5.65 -6.66
N THR A 180 9.07 5.23 -5.70
CA THR A 180 8.70 5.10 -4.29
C THR A 180 9.72 5.76 -3.39
N ASP A 181 9.27 6.14 -2.20
CA ASP A 181 10.14 6.67 -1.16
C ASP A 181 9.54 6.37 0.22
N ALA A 182 10.40 6.15 1.21
CA ALA A 182 10.00 6.04 2.61
C ALA A 182 10.66 7.10 3.48
N SER A 183 9.89 7.66 4.40
CA SER A 183 10.39 8.45 5.51
C SER A 183 10.03 7.78 6.84
N LEU A 184 10.50 8.32 7.96
CA LEU A 184 10.06 7.84 9.28
C LEU A 184 8.59 8.14 9.58
N LYS A 185 7.94 9.04 8.82
CA LYS A 185 6.53 9.41 9.03
C LYS A 185 5.57 8.58 8.17
N GLY A 186 5.98 8.23 6.96
CA GLY A 186 5.12 7.58 5.98
C GLY A 186 5.86 7.20 4.71
N TRP A 187 5.09 6.78 3.72
CA TRP A 187 5.56 6.44 2.39
C TRP A 187 4.88 7.30 1.34
N GLY A 188 5.58 7.47 0.23
CA GLY A 188 5.10 8.18 -0.94
C GLY A 188 5.34 7.36 -2.20
N ALA A 189 4.48 7.54 -3.19
CA ALA A 189 4.67 6.93 -4.50
C ALA A 189 4.10 7.79 -5.63
N LEU A 190 4.77 7.67 -6.78
CA LEU A 190 4.38 8.31 -8.03
C LEU A 190 4.20 7.25 -9.10
N PHE A 191 3.05 7.30 -9.76
CA PHE A 191 2.79 6.53 -10.97
C PHE A 191 2.06 7.41 -11.99
N LYS A 192 2.70 7.66 -13.15
CA LYS A 192 2.24 8.65 -14.13
C LYS A 192 2.03 10.00 -13.42
N ASP A 193 0.85 10.62 -13.57
CA ASP A 193 0.49 11.87 -12.90
C ASP A 193 -0.16 11.66 -11.51
N GLN A 194 -0.30 10.41 -11.06
CA GLN A 194 -0.94 10.09 -9.78
C GLN A 194 0.11 10.01 -8.66
N LYS A 195 -0.15 10.78 -7.61
CA LYS A 195 0.63 10.80 -6.38
C LYS A 195 -0.20 10.25 -5.22
N ILE A 196 0.34 9.23 -4.57
CA ILE A 196 -0.24 8.64 -3.38
C ILE A 196 0.75 8.69 -2.23
N GLN A 197 0.22 8.73 -1.02
CA GLN A 197 0.99 8.73 0.21
C GLN A 197 0.17 8.11 1.33
N GLY A 198 0.86 7.64 2.36
CA GLY A 198 0.22 7.11 3.56
C GLY A 198 1.15 7.16 4.75
N ARG A 199 0.58 7.16 5.96
CA ARG A 199 1.32 7.06 7.21
C ARG A 199 1.72 5.63 7.49
N TRP A 200 2.74 5.47 8.32
CA TRP A 200 3.03 4.21 9.02
C TRP A 200 2.14 4.07 10.25
N ASN A 201 1.69 2.84 10.56
CA ASN A 201 1.08 2.54 11.85
C ASN A 201 2.15 2.50 12.96
N ASP A 202 1.71 2.42 14.23
CA ASP A 202 2.60 2.48 15.39
C ASP A 202 3.69 1.40 15.38
N VAL A 203 3.39 0.22 14.85
CA VAL A 203 4.35 -0.89 14.76
C VAL A 203 5.36 -0.63 13.64
N GLU A 204 4.89 -0.24 12.46
CA GLU A 204 5.73 0.04 11.30
C GLU A 204 6.68 1.20 11.54
N GLN A 205 6.25 2.24 12.28
CA GLN A 205 7.13 3.37 12.64
C GLN A 205 8.38 2.94 13.42
N THR A 206 8.36 1.77 14.08
CA THR A 206 9.52 1.22 14.79
C THR A 206 10.51 0.50 13.88
N TYR A 207 10.16 0.27 12.62
CA TYR A 207 11.00 -0.48 11.69
C TYR A 207 12.17 0.35 11.20
N HIS A 208 13.28 -0.33 10.92
CA HIS A 208 14.45 0.29 10.33
C HIS A 208 14.12 0.85 8.93
N ILE A 209 14.76 1.95 8.53
CA ILE A 209 14.46 2.64 7.25
C ILE A 209 14.51 1.69 6.03
N ASN A 210 15.49 0.77 5.95
CA ASN A 210 15.56 -0.23 4.88
C ASN A 210 14.30 -1.13 4.78
N VAL A 211 13.65 -1.41 5.92
CA VAL A 211 12.40 -2.17 5.97
C VAL A 211 11.24 -1.30 5.48
N LEU A 212 11.20 -0.04 5.90
CA LEU A 212 10.19 0.93 5.46
C LEU A 212 10.25 1.17 3.94
N GLU A 213 11.45 1.25 3.36
CA GLU A 213 11.66 1.36 1.92
C GLU A 213 11.10 0.14 1.16
N LEU A 214 11.35 -1.06 1.68
CA LEU A 214 10.80 -2.28 1.11
C LEU A 214 9.26 -2.35 1.26
N LEU A 215 8.71 -1.85 2.37
CA LEU A 215 7.26 -1.72 2.55
C LEU A 215 6.66 -0.68 1.61
N ALA A 216 7.33 0.44 1.35
CA ALA A 216 6.88 1.44 0.40
C ALA A 216 6.75 0.86 -1.02
N ILE A 217 7.71 0.02 -1.44
CA ILE A 217 7.63 -0.76 -2.68
C ILE A 217 6.38 -1.64 -2.70
N SER A 218 6.15 -2.40 -1.62
CA SER A 218 4.99 -3.29 -1.49
C SER A 218 3.66 -2.53 -1.52
N TYR A 219 3.56 -1.42 -0.81
CA TYR A 219 2.36 -0.61 -0.75
C TYR A 219 2.05 0.07 -2.07
N THR A 220 3.09 0.53 -2.78
CA THR A 220 2.95 1.10 -4.12
C THR A 220 2.37 0.09 -5.11
N LEU A 221 2.90 -1.13 -5.12
CA LEU A 221 2.41 -2.19 -5.98
C LEU A 221 0.98 -2.58 -5.63
N LYS A 222 0.66 -2.75 -4.35
CA LYS A 222 -0.71 -3.08 -3.93
C LYS A 222 -1.71 -1.98 -4.26
N ALA A 223 -1.31 -0.71 -4.13
CA ALA A 223 -2.19 0.42 -4.42
C ALA A 223 -2.44 0.59 -5.93
N PHE A 224 -1.39 0.55 -6.77
CA PHE A 224 -1.55 0.82 -8.21
C PHE A 224 -1.79 -0.42 -9.06
N CYS A 225 -1.25 -1.58 -8.66
CA CYS A 225 -1.27 -2.81 -9.46
C CYS A 225 -2.34 -3.83 -9.01
N LYS A 226 -3.26 -3.45 -8.11
CA LYS A 226 -4.28 -4.37 -7.55
C LYS A 226 -5.07 -5.15 -8.59
N ASN A 227 -5.45 -4.46 -9.67
CA ASN A 227 -6.30 -4.98 -10.75
C ASN A 227 -5.51 -5.28 -12.02
N TYR A 228 -4.18 -5.33 -11.94
CA TYR A 228 -3.31 -5.70 -13.06
C TYR A 228 -2.83 -7.13 -12.90
N SER A 229 -2.61 -7.78 -14.04
CA SER A 229 -2.01 -9.11 -14.14
C SER A 229 -1.22 -9.22 -15.43
N ASP A 230 -0.30 -10.18 -15.51
CA ASP A 230 0.48 -10.48 -16.72
C ASP A 230 1.36 -9.32 -17.23
N ILE A 231 1.94 -8.54 -16.32
CA ILE A 231 2.74 -7.34 -16.64
C ILE A 231 4.13 -7.36 -15.98
N HIS A 232 5.04 -6.55 -16.51
CA HIS A 232 6.30 -6.21 -15.89
C HIS A 232 6.27 -4.76 -15.35
N VAL A 233 6.49 -4.60 -14.04
CA VAL A 233 6.59 -3.30 -13.38
C VAL A 233 8.04 -3.01 -12.98
N LYS A 234 8.56 -1.87 -13.43
CA LYS A 234 9.82 -1.30 -12.96
C LYS A 234 9.56 -0.29 -11.84
N ILE A 235 10.35 -0.38 -10.78
CA ILE A 235 10.23 0.48 -9.61
C ILE A 235 11.54 1.22 -9.38
N PHE A 236 11.46 2.53 -9.18
CA PHE A 236 12.59 3.36 -8.82
C PHE A 236 12.59 3.63 -7.32
N CYS A 237 13.70 3.31 -6.66
CA CYS A 237 13.93 3.48 -5.23
C CYS A 237 15.38 3.95 -5.02
N ASP A 238 15.68 4.71 -3.98
CA ASP A 238 17.03 5.18 -3.68
C ASP A 238 17.76 4.27 -2.66
N ASN A 239 17.05 3.32 -2.05
CA ASN A 239 17.59 2.43 -1.05
C ASN A 239 18.21 1.16 -1.66
N SER A 240 19.53 1.09 -1.65
CA SER A 240 20.31 -0.05 -2.15
C SER A 240 19.98 -1.39 -1.50
N SER A 241 19.60 -1.40 -0.21
CA SER A 241 19.21 -2.63 0.48
C SER A 241 17.85 -3.13 -0.01
N ALA A 242 16.85 -2.25 -0.13
CA ALA A 242 15.55 -2.62 -0.68
C ALA A 242 15.67 -3.14 -2.13
N ILE A 243 16.45 -2.44 -2.97
CA ILE A 243 16.76 -2.87 -4.35
C ILE A 243 17.35 -4.28 -4.37
N ALA A 244 18.40 -4.51 -3.56
CA ALA A 244 19.07 -5.80 -3.52
C ALA A 244 18.15 -6.92 -3.03
N TYR A 245 17.29 -6.66 -2.05
CA TYR A 245 16.33 -7.66 -1.56
C TYR A 245 15.29 -8.00 -2.62
N VAL A 246 14.70 -7.02 -3.30
CA VAL A 246 13.68 -7.31 -4.32
C VAL A 246 14.29 -8.04 -5.51
N ASN A 247 15.38 -7.51 -6.10
CA ASN A 247 15.98 -8.08 -7.31
C ASN A 247 16.60 -9.46 -7.09
N ASN A 248 17.14 -9.74 -5.90
CA ASN A 248 17.68 -11.05 -5.55
C ASN A 248 16.64 -11.96 -4.85
N MET A 249 15.37 -11.55 -4.80
CA MET A 249 14.27 -12.29 -4.18
C MET A 249 14.59 -12.72 -2.73
N GLY A 250 15.15 -11.81 -1.96
CA GLY A 250 15.39 -11.95 -0.53
C GLY A 250 16.85 -11.77 -0.11
N GLY A 251 17.10 -11.95 1.18
CA GLY A 251 18.40 -11.74 1.84
C GLY A 251 18.56 -12.67 3.04
N ILE A 252 19.80 -12.97 3.43
CA ILE A 252 20.09 -13.74 4.66
C ILE A 252 20.44 -12.86 5.86
N LYS A 253 20.65 -11.55 5.64
CA LYS A 253 21.13 -10.62 6.66
C LYS A 253 20.03 -10.14 7.60
N SER A 254 18.83 -9.91 7.08
CA SER A 254 17.66 -9.44 7.82
C SER A 254 16.49 -10.38 7.58
N LYS A 255 16.07 -11.09 8.62
CA LYS A 255 14.92 -12.00 8.58
C LYS A 255 13.64 -11.24 8.24
N GLN A 256 13.43 -10.07 8.87
CA GLN A 256 12.27 -9.22 8.62
C GLN A 256 12.18 -8.75 7.16
N MET A 257 13.29 -8.28 6.59
CA MET A 257 13.29 -7.91 5.16
C MET A 257 13.02 -9.12 4.26
N ASN A 258 13.59 -10.29 4.57
CA ASN A 258 13.37 -11.50 3.80
C ASN A 258 11.91 -11.95 3.81
N GLU A 259 11.25 -11.87 4.98
CA GLU A 259 9.82 -12.16 5.13
C GLU A 259 8.96 -11.20 4.30
N ILE A 260 9.22 -9.89 4.37
CA ILE A 260 8.49 -8.88 3.58
C ILE A 260 8.73 -9.08 2.08
N THR A 261 9.97 -9.36 1.66
CA THR A 261 10.29 -9.65 0.26
C THR A 261 9.56 -10.89 -0.24
N LYS A 262 9.48 -11.95 0.58
CA LYS A 262 8.74 -13.16 0.22
C LYS A 262 7.25 -12.86 0.06
N LEU A 263 6.64 -12.13 0.99
CA LEU A 263 5.23 -11.71 0.89
C LEU A 263 4.97 -10.85 -0.34
N LEU A 264 5.87 -9.91 -0.65
CA LEU A 264 5.82 -9.08 -1.85
C LEU A 264 5.81 -9.94 -3.13
N TRP A 265 6.78 -10.85 -3.26
CA TRP A 265 6.88 -11.69 -4.45
C TRP A 265 5.72 -12.68 -4.57
N VAL A 266 5.26 -13.29 -3.47
CA VAL A 266 4.07 -14.17 -3.50
C VAL A 266 2.86 -13.40 -4.03
N TRP A 267 2.63 -12.17 -3.56
CA TRP A 267 1.55 -11.32 -4.06
C TRP A 267 1.68 -11.03 -5.57
N CYS A 268 2.91 -10.86 -6.07
CA CYS A 268 3.18 -10.66 -7.50
C CYS A 268 2.96 -11.94 -8.33
N ILE A 269 3.41 -13.09 -7.81
CA ILE A 269 3.27 -14.40 -8.48
C ILE A 269 1.80 -14.75 -8.70
N GLU A 270 0.93 -14.52 -7.71
CA GLU A 270 -0.53 -14.75 -7.82
C GLU A 270 -1.18 -13.99 -8.98
N ARG A 271 -0.57 -12.89 -9.43
CA ARG A 271 -1.07 -12.01 -10.50
C ARG A 271 -0.23 -12.11 -11.77
N ASN A 272 0.74 -13.01 -11.81
CA ASN A 272 1.75 -13.07 -12.88
C ASN A 272 2.39 -11.69 -13.16
N ILE A 273 2.67 -10.92 -12.10
CA ILE A 273 3.39 -9.65 -12.18
C ILE A 273 4.87 -9.93 -11.97
N TRP A 274 5.71 -9.49 -12.90
CA TRP A 274 7.15 -9.45 -12.71
C TRP A 274 7.56 -8.07 -12.22
N ILE A 275 8.45 -8.00 -11.23
CA ILE A 275 8.97 -6.73 -10.70
C ILE A 275 10.48 -6.64 -10.88
N SER A 276 10.95 -5.43 -11.21
CA SER A 276 12.37 -5.07 -11.18
C SER A 276 12.54 -3.74 -10.48
N VAL A 277 13.61 -3.59 -9.70
CA VAL A 277 13.90 -2.33 -9.00
C VAL A 277 15.20 -1.74 -9.50
N GLU A 278 15.20 -0.45 -9.79
CA GLU A 278 16.36 0.30 -10.27
C GLU A 278 16.62 1.48 -9.35
N HIS A 279 17.90 1.81 -9.17
CA HIS A 279 18.29 2.93 -8.32
C HIS A 279 17.96 4.26 -8.99
N ILE A 280 17.33 5.17 -8.24
CA ILE A 280 17.23 6.59 -8.59
C ILE A 280 17.91 7.43 -7.49
N PRO A 281 18.75 8.43 -7.83
CA PRO A 281 19.29 9.30 -6.79
C PRO A 281 18.17 10.07 -6.07
N GLY A 282 18.19 10.10 -4.73
CA GLY A 282 17.14 10.72 -3.92
C GLY A 282 16.79 12.16 -4.30
N LYS A 283 17.75 12.96 -4.78
CA LYS A 283 17.51 14.33 -5.31
C LYS A 283 16.49 14.36 -6.47
N TYR A 284 16.44 13.30 -7.26
CA TYR A 284 15.52 13.14 -8.39
C TYR A 284 14.31 12.29 -8.03
N ASN A 285 14.20 11.82 -6.79
CA ASN A 285 13.07 11.04 -6.31
C ASN A 285 11.88 11.96 -6.00
N ALA A 286 10.95 12.06 -6.96
CA ALA A 286 9.75 12.87 -6.78
C ALA A 286 8.80 12.35 -5.68
N ALA A 287 8.98 11.10 -5.23
CA ALA A 287 8.18 10.52 -4.16
C ALA A 287 8.61 10.98 -2.75
N ASP A 288 9.80 11.57 -2.59
CA ASP A 288 10.33 12.07 -1.30
C ASP A 288 9.43 13.16 -0.67
N VAL A 289 8.83 14.01 -1.50
CA VAL A 289 7.91 15.04 -1.01
C VAL A 289 6.66 14.41 -0.41
N GLU A 290 6.13 13.38 -1.06
CA GLU A 290 4.89 12.68 -0.66
C GLU A 290 5.13 11.79 0.58
N SER A 291 6.31 11.19 0.73
CA SER A 291 6.65 10.41 1.94
C SER A 291 6.76 11.28 3.19
N ARG A 292 7.06 12.58 3.04
CA ARG A 292 7.28 13.54 4.14
C ARG A 292 6.07 14.44 4.45
N LYS A 293 5.29 14.84 3.43
CA LYS A 293 4.19 15.82 3.57
C LYS A 293 2.82 15.14 3.64
N ILE A 294 2.55 14.56 4.79
CA ILE A 294 1.28 13.89 5.03
C ILE A 294 0.18 14.90 5.35
N ASP A 295 -0.96 14.78 4.66
CA ASP A 295 -2.16 15.57 4.92
C ASP A 295 -3.00 14.91 6.03
N ASP A 296 -2.97 15.52 7.20
CA ASP A 296 -3.67 15.03 8.40
C ASP A 296 -5.17 15.31 8.40
N HIS A 297 -5.66 16.20 7.51
CA HIS A 297 -7.05 16.64 7.55
C HIS A 297 -8.05 15.54 7.20
N LEU A 298 -7.60 14.51 6.46
CA LEU A 298 -8.45 13.39 6.02
C LEU A 298 -8.34 12.15 6.93
N GLU A 299 -7.46 12.16 7.93
CA GLU A 299 -7.14 10.97 8.74
C GLU A 299 -7.87 10.91 10.08
N TRP A 300 -8.79 11.84 10.34
CA TRP A 300 -9.56 11.85 11.58
C TRP A 300 -10.53 10.66 11.65
N MET A 301 -10.35 9.83 12.67
CA MET A 301 -11.16 8.66 12.99
C MET A 301 -12.08 8.95 14.17
N LEU A 302 -13.27 8.35 14.18
CA LEU A 302 -14.13 8.32 15.37
C LEU A 302 -13.53 7.40 16.45
N ASP A 303 -13.66 7.77 17.73
CA ASP A 303 -13.32 6.92 18.87
C ASP A 303 -13.92 5.51 18.72
N LYS A 304 -13.08 4.46 18.74
CA LYS A 304 -13.50 3.08 18.48
C LYS A 304 -14.55 2.61 19.48
N GLN A 305 -14.47 3.05 20.74
CA GLN A 305 -15.49 2.72 21.75
C GLN A 305 -16.86 3.33 21.41
N VAL A 306 -16.87 4.56 20.88
CA VAL A 306 -18.09 5.21 20.42
C VAL A 306 -18.64 4.50 19.18
N PHE A 307 -17.77 4.13 18.23
CA PHE A 307 -18.17 3.34 17.06
C PHE A 307 -18.78 1.99 17.47
N HIS A 308 -18.16 1.23 18.38
CA HIS A 308 -18.70 -0.04 18.85
C HIS A 308 -20.09 0.10 19.49
N LYS A 309 -20.33 1.14 20.31
CA LYS A 309 -21.68 1.40 20.86
C LYS A 309 -22.72 1.65 19.77
N LEU A 310 -22.35 2.33 18.68
CA LEU A 310 -23.27 2.54 17.55
C LEU A 310 -23.56 1.23 16.83
N VAL A 311 -22.54 0.37 16.69
CA VAL A 311 -22.67 -0.98 16.12
C VAL A 311 -23.56 -1.88 16.98
N GLU A 312 -23.48 -1.80 18.31
CA GLU A 312 -24.39 -2.55 19.21
C GLU A 312 -25.85 -2.15 19.01
N ILE A 313 -26.11 -0.88 18.67
CA ILE A 313 -27.47 -0.36 18.48
C ILE A 313 -28.00 -0.67 17.07
N TRP A 314 -27.17 -0.51 16.04
CA TRP A 314 -27.61 -0.54 14.64
C TRP A 314 -27.06 -1.70 13.81
N GLY A 315 -26.22 -2.55 14.39
CA GLY A 315 -25.51 -3.61 13.68
C GLY A 315 -24.18 -3.14 13.09
N THR A 316 -23.37 -4.09 12.66
CA THR A 316 -22.03 -3.84 12.12
C THR A 316 -22.13 -3.47 10.64
N PRO A 317 -21.62 -2.30 10.22
CA PRO A 317 -21.47 -1.98 8.80
C PRO A 317 -20.55 -2.97 8.09
N ASP A 318 -20.90 -3.33 6.85
CA ASP A 318 -20.08 -4.20 6.01
C ASP A 318 -18.89 -3.44 5.42
N HIS A 319 -19.08 -2.14 5.15
CA HIS A 319 -18.11 -1.31 4.44
C HIS A 319 -17.93 0.08 5.09
N ASP A 320 -16.69 0.51 5.27
CA ASP A 320 -16.33 1.87 5.67
C ASP A 320 -16.04 2.71 4.43
N LEU A 321 -16.85 3.74 4.19
CA LEU A 321 -16.63 4.69 3.12
C LEU A 321 -15.88 5.90 3.65
N PHE A 322 -14.89 6.35 2.87
CA PHE A 322 -14.02 7.51 3.16
C PHE A 322 -12.93 7.25 4.20
N ALA A 323 -12.36 6.06 4.19
CA ALA A 323 -11.31 5.64 5.13
C ALA A 323 -9.98 5.27 4.44
N SER A 324 -8.90 5.32 5.21
CA SER A 324 -7.58 4.77 4.92
C SER A 324 -7.37 3.48 5.70
N ARG A 325 -6.31 2.72 5.40
CA ARG A 325 -5.94 1.52 6.17
C ARG A 325 -5.74 1.77 7.68
N LEU A 326 -5.50 3.02 8.08
CA LEU A 326 -5.22 3.37 9.46
C LEU A 326 -6.48 3.78 10.23
N ASN A 327 -7.42 4.45 9.57
CA ASN A 327 -8.62 4.99 10.21
C ASN A 327 -9.91 4.21 9.90
N CYS A 328 -9.83 3.13 9.12
CA CYS A 328 -10.99 2.28 8.86
C CYS A 328 -11.55 1.68 10.15
N GLN A 329 -12.87 1.72 10.30
CA GLN A 329 -13.60 1.13 11.41
C GLN A 329 -14.01 -0.33 11.13
N VAL A 330 -14.05 -0.71 9.86
CA VAL A 330 -14.32 -2.09 9.41
C VAL A 330 -13.32 -2.51 8.33
N LYS A 331 -13.16 -3.83 8.15
CA LYS A 331 -12.13 -4.42 7.30
C LYS A 331 -12.26 -4.04 5.82
N SER A 332 -13.47 -4.01 5.29
CA SER A 332 -13.72 -3.62 3.90
C SER A 332 -13.94 -2.11 3.85
N PHE A 333 -13.10 -1.37 3.13
CA PHE A 333 -13.21 0.08 3.09
C PHE A 333 -12.91 0.68 1.72
N SER A 334 -13.33 1.93 1.53
CA SER A 334 -13.01 2.74 0.36
C SER A 334 -12.23 4.00 0.72
N SER A 335 -11.09 4.16 0.06
CA SER A 335 -10.18 5.30 0.22
C SER A 335 -10.36 6.35 -0.86
N TRP A 336 -9.96 7.59 -0.59
CA TRP A 336 -10.04 8.67 -1.58
C TRP A 336 -9.08 8.45 -2.76
N LYS A 337 -7.84 8.08 -2.46
CA LYS A 337 -6.77 7.73 -3.41
C LYS A 337 -6.45 6.23 -3.32
N PRO A 338 -5.76 5.64 -4.31
CA PRO A 338 -5.27 4.28 -4.20
C PRO A 338 -4.53 4.04 -2.87
N ASP A 339 -4.98 3.02 -2.13
CA ASP A 339 -4.46 2.59 -0.84
C ASP A 339 -4.21 1.08 -0.92
N PRO A 340 -3.13 0.56 -0.33
CA PRO A 340 -2.72 -0.84 -0.48
C PRO A 340 -3.74 -1.86 0.06
N GLU A 341 -4.60 -1.46 0.99
CA GLU A 341 -5.56 -2.35 1.67
C GLU A 341 -7.01 -2.02 1.31
N ALA A 342 -7.28 -0.85 0.71
CA ALA A 342 -8.63 -0.46 0.31
C ALA A 342 -9.25 -1.45 -0.69
N VAL A 343 -10.54 -1.75 -0.51
CA VAL A 343 -11.31 -2.56 -1.45
C VAL A 343 -11.59 -1.75 -2.72
N PHE A 344 -12.01 -0.49 -2.54
CA PHE A 344 -12.39 0.42 -3.62
C PHE A 344 -11.66 1.76 -3.50
N VAL A 345 -11.35 2.37 -4.65
CA VAL A 345 -10.84 3.75 -4.71
C VAL A 345 -12.00 4.68 -5.08
N ASN A 346 -12.13 5.77 -4.34
CA ASN A 346 -13.19 6.77 -4.43
C ASN A 346 -14.58 6.18 -4.20
N ALA A 347 -15.13 6.38 -3.00
CA ALA A 347 -16.44 5.88 -2.60
C ALA A 347 -17.60 6.29 -3.54
N PHE A 348 -17.48 7.40 -4.30
CA PHE A 348 -18.52 7.81 -5.24
C PHE A 348 -18.48 7.10 -6.60
N SER A 349 -17.43 6.32 -6.87
CA SER A 349 -17.27 5.58 -8.13
C SER A 349 -18.00 4.23 -8.14
N ILE A 350 -18.43 3.76 -6.97
CA ILE A 350 -19.12 2.48 -6.80
C ILE A 350 -20.63 2.67 -6.60
N LEU A 351 -21.39 1.61 -6.86
CA LEU A 351 -22.79 1.52 -6.48
C LEU A 351 -22.90 1.22 -4.98
N TRP A 352 -23.69 2.00 -4.24
CA TRP A 352 -24.00 1.75 -2.84
C TRP A 352 -25.23 0.84 -2.79
N SER A 353 -24.98 -0.48 -2.85
CA SER A 353 -26.02 -1.50 -2.91
C SER A 353 -26.97 -1.38 -1.71
N ASP A 354 -28.26 -1.61 -1.95
CA ASP A 354 -29.27 -1.56 -0.91
C ASP A 354 -29.37 -2.84 -0.06
N GLU A 355 -28.54 -3.83 -0.39
CA GLU A 355 -28.30 -5.07 0.35
C GLU A 355 -27.11 -4.96 1.33
N VAL A 356 -26.35 -3.86 1.26
CA VAL A 356 -25.12 -3.66 2.03
C VAL A 356 -25.32 -2.51 3.01
N PHE A 357 -24.81 -2.67 4.23
CA PHE A 357 -24.85 -1.62 5.24
C PHE A 357 -23.52 -0.85 5.29
N TYR A 358 -23.56 0.45 5.05
CA TYR A 358 -22.34 1.28 4.97
C TYR A 358 -22.14 2.18 6.18
N TYR A 359 -20.90 2.34 6.61
CA TYR A 359 -20.47 3.38 7.53
C TYR A 359 -19.89 4.56 6.75
N LEU A 360 -20.32 5.77 7.08
CA LEU A 360 -19.86 7.01 6.45
C LEU A 360 -19.39 7.99 7.52
N PHE A 361 -18.11 8.35 7.47
CA PHE A 361 -17.60 9.54 8.15
C PHE A 361 -16.87 10.44 7.15
N PRO A 362 -17.62 11.10 6.24
CA PRO A 362 -17.01 11.82 5.12
C PRO A 362 -16.43 13.18 5.57
N PRO A 363 -15.48 13.73 4.79
CA PRO A 363 -15.14 15.14 4.88
C PRO A 363 -16.40 16.01 4.84
N PHE A 364 -16.49 17.03 5.71
CA PHE A 364 -17.74 17.76 5.92
C PHE A 364 -18.30 18.45 4.67
N SER A 365 -17.42 18.85 3.74
CA SER A 365 -17.80 19.43 2.44
C SER A 365 -18.53 18.44 1.51
N LEU A 366 -18.42 17.13 1.77
CA LEU A 366 -19.00 16.06 0.95
C LEU A 366 -20.33 15.53 1.51
N ILE A 367 -20.79 15.99 2.67
CA ILE A 367 -22.03 15.52 3.30
C ILE A 367 -23.23 15.62 2.34
N SER A 368 -23.43 16.77 1.71
CA SER A 368 -24.53 16.97 0.74
C SER A 368 -24.48 15.96 -0.40
N ARG A 369 -23.29 15.68 -0.94
CA ARG A 369 -23.09 14.72 -2.03
C ARG A 369 -23.31 13.29 -1.56
N CYS A 370 -22.94 12.96 -0.32
CA CYS A 370 -23.23 11.66 0.29
C CYS A 370 -24.73 11.43 0.39
N LEU A 371 -25.51 12.39 0.91
CA LEU A 371 -26.97 12.28 1.01
C LEU A 371 -27.62 12.07 -0.36
N GLN A 372 -27.19 12.82 -1.38
CA GLN A 372 -27.64 12.62 -2.75
C GLN A 372 -27.34 11.21 -3.26
N LYS A 373 -26.16 10.67 -2.96
CA LYS A 373 -25.76 9.32 -3.35
C LYS A 373 -26.57 8.25 -2.61
N VAL A 374 -26.80 8.40 -1.30
CA VAL A 374 -27.68 7.51 -0.51
C VAL A 374 -29.09 7.46 -1.12
N GLN A 375 -29.64 8.62 -1.51
CA GLN A 375 -30.95 8.69 -2.13
C GLN A 375 -30.97 8.06 -3.52
N LYS A 376 -30.00 8.42 -4.37
CA LYS A 376 -29.90 7.93 -5.75
C LYS A 376 -29.79 6.40 -5.80
N ASP A 377 -28.97 5.83 -4.93
CA ASP A 377 -28.69 4.39 -4.93
C ASP A 377 -29.63 3.60 -4.01
N SER A 378 -30.58 4.27 -3.32
CA SER A 378 -31.46 3.64 -2.33
C SER A 378 -30.72 2.92 -1.20
N ALA A 379 -29.50 3.36 -0.88
CA ALA A 379 -28.63 2.73 0.11
C ALA A 379 -29.14 2.92 1.54
N GLU A 380 -28.68 2.07 2.47
CA GLU A 380 -28.83 2.25 3.91
C GLU A 380 -27.46 2.49 4.56
N VAL A 381 -27.37 3.53 5.39
CA VAL A 381 -26.08 3.95 5.96
C VAL A 381 -26.17 4.35 7.43
N LEU A 382 -25.07 4.10 8.15
CA LEU A 382 -24.71 4.76 9.40
C LEU A 382 -23.81 5.94 9.08
N MET A 383 -24.31 7.16 9.26
CA MET A 383 -23.58 8.37 8.92
C MET A 383 -23.27 9.21 10.16
N ILE A 384 -22.01 9.63 10.29
CA ILE A 384 -21.56 10.57 11.31
C ILE A 384 -21.45 11.96 10.71
N VAL A 385 -22.15 12.94 11.29
CA VAL A 385 -22.19 14.32 10.82
C VAL A 385 -22.05 15.31 11.97
N PRO A 386 -21.48 16.51 11.74
CA PRO A 386 -21.51 17.56 12.75
C PRO A 386 -22.94 18.05 12.97
N LEU A 387 -23.32 18.39 14.20
CA LEU A 387 -24.62 18.96 14.52
C LEU A 387 -24.67 20.44 14.11
N TRP A 388 -24.95 20.70 12.83
CA TRP A 388 -24.99 22.03 12.22
C TRP A 388 -26.34 22.35 11.56
N PRO A 389 -27.34 22.83 12.33
CA PRO A 389 -28.72 22.98 11.87
C PRO A 389 -28.94 24.05 10.80
N THR A 390 -27.96 24.94 10.62
CA THR A 390 -28.00 26.03 9.63
C THR A 390 -27.51 25.60 8.26
N GLN A 391 -26.93 24.40 8.14
CA GLN A 391 -26.42 23.89 6.86
C GLN A 391 -27.56 23.43 5.95
N ALA A 392 -27.43 23.68 4.65
CA ALA A 392 -28.46 23.35 3.66
C ALA A 392 -28.78 21.84 3.59
N TRP A 393 -27.81 20.97 3.90
CA TRP A 393 -28.00 19.53 3.91
C TRP A 393 -28.75 19.01 5.16
N TYR A 394 -28.86 19.80 6.23
CA TYR A 394 -29.39 19.34 7.51
C TYR A 394 -30.88 18.95 7.45
N PRO A 395 -31.79 19.71 6.80
CA PRO A 395 -33.17 19.26 6.61
C PRO A 395 -33.26 17.98 5.79
N VAL A 396 -32.44 17.85 4.74
CA VAL A 396 -32.41 16.65 3.87
C VAL A 396 -32.01 15.42 4.68
N LEU A 397 -30.97 15.54 5.52
CA LEU A 397 -30.55 14.47 6.43
C LEU A 397 -31.71 13.99 7.32
N LEU A 398 -32.41 14.93 7.96
CA LEU A 398 -33.50 14.60 8.90
C LEU A 398 -34.69 13.93 8.19
N GLU A 399 -34.97 14.29 6.94
CA GLU A 399 -36.01 13.62 6.13
C GLU A 399 -35.66 12.17 5.78
N MET A 400 -34.36 11.84 5.74
CA MET A 400 -33.84 10.53 5.38
C MET A 400 -33.65 9.57 6.57
N LEU A 401 -33.96 10.02 7.79
CA LEU A 401 -33.82 9.20 8.99
C LEU A 401 -34.75 8.00 8.97
N ILE A 402 -34.24 6.87 9.44
CA ILE A 402 -35.00 5.64 9.66
C ILE A 402 -35.02 5.18 11.13
N ASP A 403 -34.28 5.89 11.99
CA ASP A 403 -34.29 5.72 13.44
C ASP A 403 -33.89 7.03 14.15
N PHE A 404 -34.07 7.10 15.48
CA PHE A 404 -33.71 8.26 16.30
C PHE A 404 -32.20 8.51 16.30
N PRO A 405 -31.74 9.70 15.88
CA PRO A 405 -30.32 10.04 15.90
C PRO A 405 -29.70 9.97 17.30
N LYS A 406 -28.41 9.64 17.34
CA LYS A 406 -27.62 9.58 18.58
C LYS A 406 -26.65 10.74 18.67
N MET A 407 -26.76 11.56 19.72
CA MET A 407 -25.79 12.58 20.05
C MET A 407 -24.54 11.92 20.62
N LEU A 408 -23.39 12.14 19.98
CA LEU A 408 -22.13 11.57 20.42
C LEU A 408 -21.62 12.26 21.70
N PRO A 409 -20.92 11.52 22.59
CA PRO A 409 -20.43 12.07 23.84
C PRO A 409 -19.36 13.15 23.58
N ARG A 410 -19.36 14.17 24.43
CA ARG A 410 -18.32 15.21 24.41
C ARG A 410 -17.06 14.68 25.07
N LYS A 411 -16.12 14.19 24.24
CA LYS A 411 -14.80 13.74 24.67
C LYS A 411 -13.72 14.55 23.96
N LYS A 412 -12.63 14.86 24.68
CA LYS A 412 -11.45 15.54 24.11
C LYS A 412 -10.85 14.79 22.91
N ARG A 413 -10.87 13.46 22.97
CA ARG A 413 -10.41 12.54 21.92
C ARG A 413 -11.58 11.78 21.27
N LEU A 414 -12.72 12.45 21.06
CA LEU A 414 -13.80 11.86 20.28
C LEU A 414 -13.35 11.57 18.84
N LEU A 415 -12.56 12.48 18.27
CA LEU A 415 -11.83 12.26 17.02
C LEU A 415 -10.34 12.15 17.33
N SER A 416 -9.70 11.18 16.70
CA SER A 416 -8.26 10.94 16.82
C SER A 416 -7.65 10.62 15.45
N ILE A 417 -6.37 10.94 15.28
CA ILE A 417 -5.59 10.45 14.13
C ILE A 417 -4.76 9.27 14.65
N PRO A 418 -4.91 8.06 14.07
CA PRO A 418 -4.11 6.90 14.43
C PRO A 418 -2.61 7.20 14.47
N GLY A 419 -1.94 6.71 15.51
CA GLY A 419 -0.52 6.94 15.76
C GLY A 419 -0.10 8.37 16.05
N THR A 420 -1.03 9.20 16.54
CA THR A 420 -0.67 10.53 17.05
C THR A 420 -1.42 10.88 18.33
N GLU A 421 -0.83 11.81 19.08
CA GLU A 421 -1.48 12.44 20.23
C GLU A 421 -2.22 13.73 19.87
N LYS A 422 -2.36 14.04 18.57
CA LYS A 422 -3.02 15.27 18.12
C LYS A 422 -4.48 15.27 18.55
N ILE A 423 -4.90 16.40 19.10
CA ILE A 423 -6.29 16.67 19.47
C ILE A 423 -6.92 17.46 18.33
N HIS A 424 -8.17 17.12 17.97
CA HIS A 424 -8.88 17.85 16.93
C HIS A 424 -8.99 19.34 17.30
N PRO A 425 -8.59 20.28 16.41
CA PRO A 425 -8.57 21.71 16.74
C PRO A 425 -9.91 22.23 17.27
N LEU A 426 -11.01 21.70 16.74
CA LEU A 426 -12.37 22.06 17.11
C LEU A 426 -13.04 21.11 18.12
N HIS A 427 -12.30 20.29 18.86
CA HIS A 427 -12.87 19.28 19.79
C HIS A 427 -13.86 19.85 20.82
N ASN A 428 -13.66 21.10 21.27
CA ASN A 428 -14.55 21.76 22.23
C ASN A 428 -15.85 22.30 21.60
N GLN A 429 -15.84 22.56 20.29
CA GLN A 429 -16.94 23.18 19.57
C GLN A 429 -17.79 22.16 18.81
N LEU A 430 -17.14 21.12 18.27
CA LEU A 430 -17.81 20.11 17.47
C LEU A 430 -18.69 19.22 18.34
N LYS A 431 -19.98 19.23 18.01
CA LYS A 431 -20.94 18.22 18.43
C LYS A 431 -21.22 17.35 17.22
N PHE A 432 -21.33 16.04 17.42
CA PHE A 432 -21.63 15.10 16.35
C PHE A 432 -22.95 14.39 16.60
N LEU A 433 -23.58 14.00 15.49
CA LEU A 433 -24.78 13.21 15.42
C LEU A 433 -24.48 11.96 14.61
N ALA A 434 -24.77 10.79 15.17
CA ALA A 434 -24.83 9.55 14.41
C ALA A 434 -26.26 9.34 13.94
N CYS A 435 -26.43 9.06 12.65
CA CYS A 435 -27.72 8.95 12.00
C CYS A 435 -27.81 7.63 11.23
N ARG A 436 -28.89 6.88 11.43
CA ARG A 436 -29.25 5.78 10.52
C ARG A 436 -30.17 6.32 9.43
N LEU A 437 -29.72 6.25 8.19
CA LEU A 437 -30.35 6.86 7.04
C LEU A 437 -30.69 5.82 5.97
N SER A 438 -31.73 6.08 5.18
CA SER A 438 -31.99 5.29 3.97
C SER A 438 -32.49 6.15 2.81
N GLY A 439 -32.08 5.78 1.59
CA GLY A 439 -32.67 6.30 0.36
C GLY A 439 -34.05 5.70 0.06
N LYS A 440 -34.43 4.59 0.72
CA LYS A 440 -35.74 3.93 0.54
C LYS A 440 -36.85 4.73 1.22
N ILE A 441 -37.73 5.32 0.40
CA ILE A 441 -38.83 6.19 0.85
C ILE A 441 -39.77 5.48 1.85
N TRP A 442 -40.00 4.18 1.71
CA TRP A 442 -40.90 3.45 2.60
C TRP A 442 -40.31 3.28 4.01
N LYS A 443 -38.99 3.12 4.16
CA LYS A 443 -38.32 3.06 5.48
C LYS A 443 -38.42 4.40 6.20
N THR A 444 -38.18 5.50 5.47
CA THR A 444 -38.25 6.85 6.05
C THR A 444 -39.69 7.21 6.43
N LYS A 445 -40.69 6.87 5.60
CA LYS A 445 -42.11 7.01 5.95
C LYS A 445 -42.49 6.21 7.21
N ALA A 446 -42.03 4.96 7.32
CA ALA A 446 -42.28 4.11 8.49
C ALA A 446 -41.66 4.65 9.78
N PHE A 447 -40.50 5.30 9.70
CA PHE A 447 -39.96 6.04 10.84
C PHE A 447 -40.79 7.28 11.16
N GLN A 448 -41.12 8.08 10.15
CA GLN A 448 -41.91 9.29 10.33
C GLN A 448 -43.27 9.02 10.96
N THR A 449 -43.94 7.90 10.69
CA THR A 449 -45.23 7.56 11.33
C THR A 449 -45.12 7.31 12.82
N ARG A 450 -43.93 6.95 13.33
CA ARG A 450 -43.65 6.76 14.77
C ARG A 450 -43.36 8.08 15.50
N LEU A 451 -43.14 9.18 14.79
CA LEU A 451 -42.77 10.46 15.38
C LEU A 451 -43.98 11.25 15.91
N PRO A 452 -43.87 11.90 17.08
CA PRO A 452 -44.91 12.78 17.58
C PRO A 452 -45.08 14.02 16.70
N LYS A 453 -46.33 14.50 16.58
CA LYS A 453 -46.65 15.76 15.88
C LYS A 453 -46.14 16.95 16.71
N SER A 454 -45.57 17.95 16.06
CA SER A 454 -45.21 19.21 16.72
C SER A 454 -46.46 20.07 16.91
N PHE A 455 -46.81 20.42 18.15
CA PHE A 455 -47.93 21.33 18.44
C PHE A 455 -47.38 22.72 18.81
N TRP A 456 -47.13 23.58 17.81
CA TRP A 456 -46.91 25.01 18.02
C TRP A 456 -47.62 25.84 16.94
N ARG A 457 -48.30 26.91 17.38
CA ARG A 457 -49.12 27.80 16.55
C ARG A 457 -48.24 28.64 15.61
N LEU A 458 -48.67 28.81 14.35
CA LEU A 458 -48.10 29.79 13.42
C LEU A 458 -48.25 31.18 14.03
N GLY A 459 -47.17 31.70 14.61
CA GLY A 459 -47.22 33.00 15.26
C GLY A 459 -45.83 33.50 15.62
N GLU A 460 -44.90 33.51 14.66
CA GLU A 460 -43.73 34.41 14.69
C GLU A 460 -43.12 34.52 13.29
N THR A 461 -43.42 35.63 12.64
CA THR A 461 -42.83 36.09 11.38
C THR A 461 -41.38 36.50 11.62
N VAL A 462 -40.40 35.64 11.32
CA VAL A 462 -39.14 35.93 10.59
C VAL A 462 -38.39 34.60 10.39
N ARG A 463 -38.14 34.20 9.14
CA ARG A 463 -37.39 32.99 8.78
C ARG A 463 -35.88 33.21 9.02
N LYS A 464 -35.36 32.81 10.19
CA LYS A 464 -33.92 32.92 10.55
C LYS A 464 -33.05 31.72 10.14
N SER A 465 -33.65 30.58 9.73
CA SER A 465 -32.95 29.34 9.36
C SER A 465 -33.76 28.53 8.34
N ASN A 466 -33.09 27.66 7.56
CA ASN A 466 -33.73 26.72 6.64
C ASN A 466 -34.37 25.51 7.36
N THR A 467 -34.06 25.31 8.64
CA THR A 467 -34.69 24.29 9.50
C THR A 467 -35.76 24.95 10.37
N GLN A 468 -36.97 24.38 10.42
CA GLN A 468 -38.15 25.05 11.00
C GLN A 468 -37.99 25.43 12.47
N LEU A 469 -37.35 24.62 13.34
CA LEU A 469 -37.04 24.99 14.73
C LEU A 469 -36.05 23.96 15.34
N MET A 470 -35.15 24.40 16.23
CA MET A 470 -34.33 23.55 17.11
C MET A 470 -34.49 24.05 18.55
N SER A 471 -34.56 23.13 19.52
CA SER A 471 -34.53 23.51 20.94
C SER A 471 -33.18 24.16 21.32
N SER A 472 -33.17 25.08 22.29
CA SER A 472 -31.97 25.83 22.71
C SER A 472 -30.81 24.95 23.19
N ASN A 473 -31.10 23.75 23.68
CA ASN A 473 -30.12 22.73 24.07
C ASN A 473 -29.66 21.82 22.91
N GLY A 474 -30.34 21.90 21.75
CA GLY A 474 -30.08 21.14 20.54
C GLY A 474 -30.42 19.66 20.59
N SER A 475 -31.33 19.25 21.48
CA SER A 475 -31.77 17.86 21.65
C SER A 475 -33.01 17.48 20.85
N VAL A 476 -33.68 18.43 20.19
CA VAL A 476 -34.88 18.20 19.39
C VAL A 476 -34.86 19.05 18.12
N SER A 477 -35.22 18.46 16.98
CA SER A 477 -35.43 19.14 15.69
C SER A 477 -36.85 18.91 15.16
N VAL A 478 -37.36 19.83 14.35
CA VAL A 478 -38.66 19.67 13.66
C VAL A 478 -38.47 19.57 12.15
N VAL A 479 -39.07 18.55 11.55
CA VAL A 479 -39.13 18.38 10.08
C VAL A 479 -40.52 17.94 9.66
N LYS A 480 -41.10 18.65 8.69
CA LYS A 480 -42.46 18.41 8.17
C LYS A 480 -43.51 18.32 9.29
N GLY A 481 -43.38 19.18 10.32
CA GLY A 481 -44.29 19.22 11.47
C GLY A 481 -44.20 18.01 12.42
N LYS A 482 -43.12 17.24 12.36
CA LYS A 482 -42.84 16.12 13.29
C LYS A 482 -41.62 16.42 14.16
N LEU A 483 -41.69 16.06 15.43
CA LEU A 483 -40.61 16.22 16.41
C LEU A 483 -39.66 15.02 16.32
N ILE A 484 -38.36 15.30 16.18
CA ILE A 484 -37.28 14.30 16.18
C ILE A 484 -36.43 14.56 17.41
N HIS A 485 -36.41 13.59 18.32
CA HIS A 485 -35.56 13.62 19.51
C HIS A 485 -34.17 13.05 19.20
N PHE A 486 -33.14 13.70 19.71
CA PHE A 486 -31.77 13.19 19.66
C PHE A 486 -31.42 12.58 21.02
N ASN A 487 -31.21 11.27 21.02
CA ASN A 487 -30.90 10.55 22.25
C ASN A 487 -29.39 10.61 22.50
N GLN A 488 -28.96 10.74 23.75
CA GLN A 488 -27.54 10.60 24.05
C GLN A 488 -27.09 9.15 23.83
N LEU A 489 -25.85 8.97 23.35
CA LEU A 489 -25.23 7.67 23.14
C LEU A 489 -24.63 7.08 24.42
#